data_AF-A0A1F8PDS0-F1
#
_entry.id   AF-A0A1F8PDS0-F1
#
_cell.length_a   1.000
_cell.length_b   1.000
_cell.length_c   1.000
_cell.angle_alpha   90.00
_cell.angle_beta   90.00
_cell.angle_gamma   90.00
#
_symmetry.space_group_name_H-M   'P 1'
#
loop_
_entity.id
_entity.type
_entity.pdbx_description
1 polymer ?
#
loop_
_entity_poly.entity_id
_entity_poly.type
_entity_poly.pdbx_seq_one_letter_code
_entity_poly.pdbx_strand_id
1 'polypeptide(L)' 'MFRSFGIWEIALILVIILIVFGVGKLPQVGNAIGKGLRSFKKAQAGEEEEVTADISRADNAAKKEAKS' A
#
# COMPACT_ATOMS: atom_id res chain seq x y z
N MET A 1 -26.31 -20.05 23.33
CA MET A 1 -25.31 -21.08 22.94
C MET A 1 -24.59 -20.72 21.64
N PHE A 2 -24.23 -19.44 21.46
CA PHE A 2 -23.32 -18.98 20.40
C PHE A 2 -22.54 -17.82 21.02
N ARG A 3 -21.45 -18.13 21.72
CA ARG A 3 -20.47 -17.10 22.07
C ARG A 3 -19.90 -16.67 20.73
N SER A 4 -20.26 -15.47 20.30
CA SER A 4 -19.76 -14.85 19.07
C SER A 4 -18.27 -15.14 18.97
N PHE A 5 -17.86 -15.87 17.92
CA PHE A 5 -16.46 -16.03 17.54
C PHE A 5 -15.88 -14.63 17.39
N GLY A 6 -15.30 -14.15 18.48
CA GLY A 6 -15.03 -12.75 18.68
C GLY A 6 -13.61 -12.43 18.26
N ILE A 7 -13.29 -11.14 18.35
CA ILE A 7 -11.91 -10.65 18.26
C ILE A 7 -10.98 -11.42 19.23
N TRP A 8 -11.53 -11.95 20.34
CA TRP A 8 -10.82 -12.78 21.32
C TRP A 8 -10.29 -14.11 20.77
N GLU A 9 -11.09 -14.88 20.03
CA GLU A 9 -10.63 -16.13 19.41
C GLU A 9 -9.57 -15.88 18.34
N ILE A 10 -9.75 -14.84 17.52
CA ILE A 10 -8.76 -14.46 16.51
C ILE A 10 -7.45 -14.03 17.18
N ALA A 11 -7.52 -13.25 18.27
CA ALA A 11 -6.35 -12.86 19.04
C ALA A 11 -5.63 -14.07 19.66
N LEU A 12 -6.36 -15.07 20.17
CA LEU A 12 -5.77 -16.29 20.73
C LEU A 12 -4.99 -17.07 19.67
N ILE A 13 -5.57 -17.26 18.49
CA ILE A 13 -4.89 -17.92 17.36
C ILE A 13 -3.66 -17.13 16.93
N LEU A 14 -3.77 -15.79 16.85
CA LEU A 14 -2.66 -14.91 16.53
C LEU A 14 -1.51 -15.08 17.54
N VAL A 15 -1.80 -15.15 18.83
CA VAL A 15 -0.78 -15.39 19.88
C VAL A 15 -0.05 -16.72 19.66
N ILE A 16 -0.75 -17.80 19.33
CA ILE A 16 -0.11 -19.10 19.03
C ILE A 16 0.82 -18.98 17.82
N ILE A 17 0.37 -18.33 16.75
CA ILE A 17 1.18 -18.07 15.55
C ILE A 17 2.42 -17.23 15.91
N LEU A 18 2.26 -16.21 16.76
CA LEU A 18 3.36 -15.37 17.23
C LEU A 18 4.37 -16.15 18.07
N ILE A 19 3.97 -17.17 18.82
CA ILE A 19 4.89 -18.02 19.59
C ILE A 19 5.72 -18.89 18.64
N VAL A 20 5.09 -19.48 17.61
CA VAL A 20 5.77 -20.35 16.65
C VAL A 20 6.71 -19.57 15.72
N PHE A 21 6.23 -18.45 15.17
CA PHE A 21 7.00 -17.65 14.21
C PHE A 21 7.81 -16.53 14.86
N GLY A 22 7.46 -16.10 16.06
CA GLY A 22 8.05 -14.94 16.75
C GLY A 22 7.42 -13.60 16.34
N VAL A 23 7.35 -12.66 17.29
CA VAL A 23 6.78 -11.31 17.09
C VAL A 23 7.52 -10.45 16.06
N GLY A 24 8.79 -10.76 15.78
CA GLY A 24 9.60 -10.03 14.79
C GLY A 24 9.37 -10.45 13.34
N LYS A 25 8.84 -11.66 13.08
CA LYS A 25 8.67 -12.18 11.72
C LYS A 25 7.45 -11.58 11.01
N LEU A 26 6.36 -11.33 11.71
CA LEU A 26 5.17 -10.67 11.13
C LEU A 26 5.48 -9.27 10.54
N PRO A 27 6.12 -8.34 11.26
CA PRO A 27 6.43 -7.02 10.69
C PRO A 27 7.48 -7.11 9.57
N GLN A 28 8.39 -8.08 9.61
CA GLN A 28 9.36 -8.30 8.53
C GLN A 28 8.67 -8.71 7.22
N VAL A 29 7.75 -9.68 7.29
CA VAL A 29 6.95 -10.14 6.15
C VAL A 29 5.97 -9.05 5.70
N GLY A 30 5.30 -8.38 6.64
CA GLY A 30 4.39 -7.26 6.36
C GLY A 30 5.08 -6.10 5.66
N ASN A 31 6.32 -5.76 6.03
CA ASN A 31 7.10 -4.74 5.33
C ASN A 31 7.47 -5.15 3.90
N ALA A 32 7.81 -6.43 3.67
CA ALA A 32 8.12 -6.94 2.33
C ALA A 32 6.87 -6.94 1.43
N ILE A 33 5.74 -7.46 1.94
CA ILE A 33 4.45 -7.46 1.25
C ILE A 33 3.96 -6.03 1.03
N GLY A 34 4.09 -5.15 2.02
CA GLY A 34 3.67 -3.76 1.95
C GLY A 34 4.43 -2.98 0.87
N LYS A 35 5.74 -3.19 0.76
CA LYS A 35 6.55 -2.64 -0.34
C LYS A 35 6.11 -3.20 -1.70
N GLY A 36 5.89 -4.52 -1.80
CA GLY A 36 5.39 -5.15 -3.03
C GLY A 36 4.02 -4.61 -3.45
N LEU A 37 3.08 -4.48 -2.52
CA LEU A 37 1.75 -3.93 -2.76
C LEU A 37 1.79 -2.44 -3.10
N ARG A 38 2.70 -1.67 -2.48
CA ARG A 38 2.92 -0.25 -2.81
C ARG A 38 3.46 -0.10 -4.23
N SER A 39 4.43 -0.91 -4.63
CA SER A 39 4.97 -0.92 -5.99
C SER A 39 3.95 -1.40 -7.01
N PHE A 40 3.15 -2.42 -6.67
CA PHE A 40 2.06 -2.91 -7.52
C PHE A 40 0.97 -1.86 -7.70
N LYS A 41 0.56 -1.19 -6.61
CA LYS A 41 -0.37 -0.07 -6.67
C LYS A 41 0.19 1.10 -7.46
N LYS A 42 1.49 1.39 -7.33
CA LYS A 42 2.15 2.45 -8.12
C LYS A 42 2.29 2.08 -9.60
N ALA A 43 2.45 0.80 -9.94
CA ALA A 43 2.45 0.35 -11.33
C ALA A 43 1.04 0.45 -11.94
N GLN A 44 0.00 -0.01 -11.22
CA GLN A 44 -1.39 0.20 -11.64
C GLN A 44 -1.75 1.68 -11.75
N ALA A 45 -1.38 2.50 -10.76
CA ALA A 45 -1.67 3.94 -10.78
C ALA A 45 -0.72 4.72 -11.71
N GLY A 46 0.44 4.17 -12.07
CA GLY A 46 1.41 4.78 -12.98
C GLY A 46 0.92 4.82 -14.42
N GLU A 47 0.07 3.88 -14.82
CA GLU A 47 -0.72 3.96 -16.06
C GLU A 47 -1.68 5.18 -16.04
N GLU A 48 -2.09 5.67 -14.87
CA GLU A 48 -2.95 6.86 -14.71
C GLU A 48 -2.12 8.16 -14.51
N GLU A 49 -0.95 8.08 -13.89
CA GLU A 49 -0.10 9.23 -13.54
C GLU A 49 0.77 9.71 -14.72
N GLU A 50 1.23 8.81 -15.63
CA GLU A 50 1.96 9.24 -16.84
C GLU A 50 1.09 10.10 -17.75
N VAL A 51 -0.22 9.83 -17.83
CA VAL A 51 -1.17 10.68 -18.57
C VAL A 51 -1.31 12.06 -17.91
N THR A 52 -1.29 12.14 -16.57
CA THR A 52 -1.48 13.40 -15.83
C THR A 52 -0.22 14.27 -15.79
N ALA A 53 0.96 13.64 -15.72
CA ALA A 53 2.26 14.32 -15.71
C ALA A 53 2.63 14.90 -17.08
N ASP A 54 2.25 14.25 -18.18
CA ASP A 54 2.46 14.76 -19.54
C ASP A 54 1.55 15.96 -19.83
N ILE A 55 0.27 15.90 -19.42
CA ILE A 55 -0.71 17.01 -19.55
C ILE A 55 -0.27 18.23 -18.71
N SER A 56 0.26 18.04 -17.50
CA SER A 56 0.73 19.14 -16.64
C SER A 56 2.01 19.83 -17.12
N ARG A 57 2.84 19.13 -17.91
CA ARG A 57 4.06 19.70 -18.51
C ARG A 57 3.74 20.48 -19.80
N ALA A 58 2.77 20.03 -20.59
CA ALA A 58 2.29 20.75 -21.76
C ALA A 58 1.63 22.10 -21.38
N ASP A 59 0.84 22.14 -20.30
CA ASP A 59 0.17 23.36 -19.83
C ASP A 59 1.15 24.42 -19.28
N ASN A 60 2.23 23.99 -18.60
CA ASN A 60 3.26 24.89 -18.09
C ASN A 60 4.18 25.46 -19.19
N ALA A 61 4.36 24.75 -20.31
CA ALA A 61 5.16 25.23 -21.43
C ALA A 61 4.43 26.35 -22.20
N ALA A 62 3.13 26.19 -22.48
CA ALA A 62 2.33 27.19 -23.18
C ALA A 62 2.20 28.53 -22.40
N LYS A 63 2.23 28.48 -21.06
CA LYS A 63 2.12 29.67 -20.22
C LYS A 63 3.42 30.51 -20.13
N LYS A 64 4.57 29.95 -20.50
CA LYS A 64 5.86 30.68 -20.52
C LYS A 64 6.10 31.48 -21.79
N GLU A 65 5.49 31.12 -22.92
CA GLU A 65 5.64 31.85 -24.18
C GLU A 65 4.68 33.05 -24.31
N ALA A 66 3.55 33.05 -23.59
CA ALA A 66 2.58 34.15 -23.63
C ALA A 66 2.91 35.34 -22.70
N LYS A 67 4.03 35.30 -21.95
CA LYS A 67 4.42 36.35 -20.99
C LYS A 67 5.84 36.90 -21.20
N SER A 68 6.44 36.64 -22.37
CA SER A 68 7.72 37.21 -22.76
C SER A 68 7.58 38.11 -23.98
#